data_AF-A0A1J4WU65-F1
#
_entry.id   AF-A0A1J4WU65-F1
#
_cell.length_a   1.000
_cell.length_b   1.000
_cell.length_c   1.000
_cell.angle_alpha   90.00
_cell.angle_beta   90.00
_cell.angle_gamma   90.00
#
_symmetry.space_group_name_H-M   'P 1'
#
loop_
_entity.id
_entity.type
_entity.pdbx_description
1 polymer ?
#
loop_
_entity_poly.entity_id
_entity_poly.type
_entity_poly.pdbx_seq_one_letter_code
_entity_poly.pdbx_strand_id
1 'polypeptide(L)'
;MFLGGSSDIRRTASTALAYGDEIRRLLEELGRHDVVVVLPSDISGISSAIGMREYLLELAASNPGKKLVVDLPLFTKELSYRGSFQTRDGESTPYWNDWLKRTGGDVEDWFENWNRDSKLMGPDPNKVAEMQLHGIGRLRRLASQCFPDGRPLLIGAVGHSLTLDALAVFLANGGEVTVDAFRELGGLLIGETQMISVTVGQDGKQVFRYGDVEMPLE
;
A
#
# COMPACT_ATOMS: atom_id res chain seq x y z
N MET A 1 -4.05 10.79 -8.69
CA MET A 1 -3.38 9.99 -7.64
C MET A 1 -4.24 10.01 -6.41
N PHE A 2 -4.50 8.85 -5.82
CA PHE A 2 -5.27 8.70 -4.60
C PHE A 2 -4.41 7.96 -3.58
N LEU A 3 -3.92 8.68 -2.58
CA LEU A 3 -3.18 8.15 -1.44
C LEU A 3 -4.19 7.74 -0.38
N GLY A 4 -4.59 6.48 -0.44
CA GLY A 4 -5.82 6.02 0.20
C GLY A 4 -5.62 5.04 1.34
N GLY A 5 -4.60 4.20 1.25
CA GLY A 5 -4.42 3.08 2.17
C GLY A 5 -3.47 3.41 3.31
N SER A 6 -3.90 3.18 4.55
CA SER A 6 -3.00 3.21 5.71
C SER A 6 -3.29 2.07 6.68
N SER A 7 -2.25 1.60 7.36
CA SER A 7 -2.39 0.79 8.58
C SER A 7 -2.90 1.65 9.74
N ASP A 8 -3.54 0.99 10.71
CA ASP A 8 -3.90 1.51 12.03
C ASP A 8 -2.72 1.97 12.89
N ILE A 9 -1.49 1.56 12.58
CA ILE A 9 -0.31 1.98 13.32
C ILE A 9 -0.02 3.44 12.98
N ARG A 10 -0.12 4.32 13.99
CA ARG A 10 -0.01 5.77 13.84
C ARG A 10 1.25 6.22 13.09
N ARG A 11 2.40 5.58 13.33
CA ARG A 11 3.66 5.87 12.61
C ARG A 11 3.49 5.63 11.10
N THR A 12 2.95 4.48 10.70
CA THR A 12 2.69 4.13 9.30
C THR A 12 1.65 5.05 8.67
N ALA A 13 0.57 5.37 9.38
CA ALA A 13 -0.43 6.33 8.91
C ALA A 13 0.15 7.75 8.71
N SER A 14 1.07 8.17 9.57
CA SER A 14 1.73 9.49 9.45
C SER A 14 2.62 9.61 8.22
N THR A 15 3.15 8.50 7.69
CA THR A 15 3.90 8.50 6.43
C THR A 15 3.02 8.90 5.25
N ALA A 16 1.75 8.46 5.20
CA ALA A 16 0.83 8.86 4.15
C ALA A 16 0.58 10.37 4.16
N LEU A 17 0.35 10.93 5.36
CA LEU A 17 0.15 12.37 5.56
C LEU A 17 1.36 13.21 5.14
N ALA A 18 2.56 12.74 5.49
CA ALA A 18 3.80 13.42 5.11
C ALA A 18 3.97 13.53 3.59
N TYR A 19 3.54 12.51 2.83
CA TYR A 19 3.58 12.56 1.37
C TYR A 19 2.63 13.60 0.79
N GLY A 20 1.40 13.71 1.32
CA GLY A 20 0.43 14.70 0.86
C GLY A 20 0.94 16.13 1.03
N ASP A 21 1.40 16.45 2.24
CA ASP A 21 1.96 17.77 2.59
C ASP A 21 3.16 18.11 1.70
N GLU A 22 4.09 17.17 1.52
CA GLU A 22 5.30 17.37 0.73
C GLU A 22 4.98 17.54 -0.77
N ILE A 23 4.04 16.77 -1.32
CA ILE A 23 3.60 16.93 -2.72
C ILE A 23 3.01 18.33 -2.93
N ARG A 24 2.17 18.82 -2.02
CA ARG A 24 1.61 20.18 -2.11
C ARG A 24 2.72 21.22 -2.11
N ARG A 25 3.64 21.15 -1.14
CA ARG A 25 4.78 22.06 -1.00
C ARG A 25 5.62 22.13 -2.28
N LEU A 26 6.00 20.97 -2.82
CA LEU A 26 6.80 20.89 -4.04
C LEU A 26 6.08 21.47 -5.26
N LEU A 27 4.77 21.24 -5.39
CA LEU A 27 3.98 21.78 -6.51
C LEU A 27 3.86 23.31 -6.42
N GLU A 28 3.73 23.86 -5.22
CA GLU A 28 3.74 25.31 -4.98
C GLU A 28 5.09 25.94 -5.33
N GLU A 29 6.20 25.34 -4.85
CA GLU A 29 7.56 25.80 -5.15
C GLU A 29 7.88 25.77 -6.65
N LEU A 30 7.36 24.78 -7.36
CA LEU A 30 7.52 24.64 -8.82
C LEU A 30 6.51 25.47 -9.62
N GLY A 31 5.59 26.19 -8.98
CA GLY A 31 4.55 26.98 -9.66
C GLY A 31 3.58 26.15 -10.51
N ARG A 32 3.32 24.89 -10.12
CA ARG A 32 2.51 23.93 -10.87
C ARG A 32 1.02 24.08 -10.55
N HIS A 33 0.34 24.94 -11.30
CA HIS A 33 -1.10 25.20 -11.15
C HIS A 33 -2.02 24.24 -11.93
N ASP A 34 -1.44 23.32 -12.72
CA ASP A 34 -2.13 22.25 -13.44
C ASP A 34 -2.49 21.04 -12.55
N VAL A 35 -2.12 21.09 -11.27
CA VAL A 35 -2.40 20.05 -10.27
C VAL A 35 -3.22 20.63 -9.13
N VAL A 36 -4.22 19.89 -8.67
CA VAL A 36 -4.97 20.18 -7.45
C VAL A 36 -4.65 19.12 -6.42
N VAL A 37 -4.26 19.54 -5.22
CA VAL A 37 -3.98 18.64 -4.10
C VAL A 37 -5.05 18.82 -3.04
N VAL A 38 -5.70 17.74 -2.64
CA VAL A 38 -6.63 17.67 -1.51
C VAL A 38 -5.94 16.93 -0.37
N LEU A 39 -5.88 17.57 0.78
CA LEU A 39 -5.36 17.00 2.02
C LEU A 39 -6.51 16.75 3.01
N PRO A 40 -6.30 15.95 4.07
CA PRO A 40 -7.33 15.69 5.08
C PRO A 40 -7.88 16.94 5.76
N SER A 41 -7.07 18.00 5.87
CA SER A 41 -7.49 19.29 6.42
C SER A 41 -8.57 19.99 5.57
N ASP A 42 -8.51 19.86 4.24
CA ASP A 42 -9.46 20.51 3.31
C ASP A 42 -10.86 19.90 3.37
N ILE A 43 -10.97 18.67 3.86
CA ILE A 43 -12.19 17.86 3.89
C ILE A 43 -12.61 17.49 5.32
N SER A 44 -11.97 18.10 6.31
CA SER A 44 -12.21 17.85 7.75
C SER A 44 -13.65 18.12 8.19
N GLY A 45 -14.38 18.98 7.47
CA GLY A 45 -15.80 19.25 7.69
C GLY A 45 -16.76 18.20 7.12
N ILE A 46 -16.25 17.22 6.36
CA ILE A 46 -17.06 16.21 5.67
C ILE A 46 -17.09 14.93 6.50
N SER A 47 -18.20 14.70 7.19
CA SER A 47 -18.33 13.62 8.18
C SER A 47 -18.83 12.29 7.62
N SER A 48 -19.25 12.22 6.35
CA SER A 48 -19.82 11.01 5.75
C SER A 48 -19.06 10.56 4.51
N ALA A 49 -19.03 9.24 4.29
CA ALA A 49 -18.44 8.66 3.08
C ALA A 49 -19.17 9.10 1.80
N ILE A 50 -20.48 9.34 1.89
CA ILE A 50 -21.29 9.86 0.79
C ILE A 50 -20.87 11.31 0.47
N GLY A 51 -20.80 12.18 1.48
CA GLY A 51 -20.35 13.56 1.30
C GLY A 51 -18.92 13.64 0.77
N MET A 52 -18.04 12.73 1.19
CA MET A 52 -16.67 12.65 0.67
C MET A 52 -16.66 12.32 -0.82
N ARG A 53 -17.47 11.35 -1.23
CA ARG A 53 -17.64 10.97 -2.63
C ARG A 53 -18.20 12.13 -3.44
N GLU A 54 -19.24 12.80 -2.97
CA GLU A 54 -19.87 13.94 -3.64
C GLU A 54 -18.88 15.08 -3.83
N TYR A 55 -18.14 15.45 -2.78
CA TYR A 55 -17.09 16.46 -2.86
C TYR A 55 -16.03 16.11 -3.92
N LEU A 56 -15.55 14.87 -3.94
CA LEU A 56 -14.53 14.45 -4.91
C LEU A 56 -15.07 14.44 -6.36
N LEU A 57 -16.35 14.08 -6.55
CA LEU A 57 -17.01 14.16 -7.85
C LEU A 57 -17.12 15.60 -8.35
N GLU A 58 -17.59 16.52 -7.49
CA GLU A 58 -17.70 17.94 -7.82
C GLU A 58 -16.33 18.57 -8.10
N LEU A 59 -15.31 18.21 -7.32
CA LEU A 59 -13.94 18.65 -7.54
C LEU A 59 -13.43 18.19 -8.91
N ALA A 60 -13.68 16.93 -9.28
CA ALA A 60 -13.26 16.39 -10.57
C ALA A 60 -14.00 17.04 -11.74
N ALA A 61 -15.31 17.28 -11.61
CA ALA A 61 -16.12 17.97 -12.61
C ALA A 61 -15.69 19.43 -12.80
N SER A 62 -15.32 20.11 -11.72
CA SER A 62 -14.88 21.52 -11.73
C SER A 62 -13.46 21.70 -12.26
N ASN A 63 -12.68 20.62 -12.41
CA ASN A 63 -11.27 20.66 -12.80
C ASN A 63 -10.93 19.68 -13.95
N PRO A 64 -11.65 19.69 -15.10
CA PRO A 64 -11.58 18.65 -16.13
C PRO A 64 -10.17 18.44 -16.73
N GLY A 65 -9.38 19.52 -16.86
CA GLY A 65 -8.03 19.48 -17.42
C GLY A 65 -6.89 19.33 -16.39
N LYS A 66 -7.20 19.33 -15.08
CA LYS A 66 -6.16 19.27 -14.04
C LYS A 66 -5.93 17.86 -13.53
N LYS A 67 -4.69 17.60 -13.12
CA LYS A 67 -4.34 16.41 -12.33
C LYS A 67 -4.85 16.59 -10.92
N LEU A 68 -5.38 15.52 -10.33
CA LEU A 68 -5.85 15.51 -8.95
C LEU A 68 -4.95 14.61 -8.12
N VAL A 69 -4.46 15.12 -7.00
CA VAL A 69 -3.82 14.36 -5.93
C VAL A 69 -4.72 14.45 -4.72
N VAL A 70 -5.18 13.30 -4.23
CA VAL A 70 -6.02 13.24 -3.03
C VAL A 70 -5.28 12.43 -2.00
N ASP A 71 -4.92 13.07 -0.90
CA ASP A 71 -4.42 12.43 0.30
C ASP A 71 -5.56 12.23 1.28
N LEU A 72 -5.97 10.97 1.41
CA LEU A 72 -7.05 10.54 2.27
C LEU A 72 -6.64 9.19 2.87
N PRO A 73 -5.81 9.18 3.92
CA PRO A 73 -5.37 7.95 4.54
C PRO A 73 -6.55 7.28 5.24
N LEU A 74 -7.16 6.32 4.56
CA LEU A 74 -8.22 5.48 5.08
C LEU A 74 -7.57 4.27 5.74
N PHE A 75 -7.97 4.02 6.99
CA PHE A 75 -7.61 2.78 7.63
C PHE A 75 -8.14 1.59 6.81
N THR A 76 -7.22 0.73 6.39
CA THR A 76 -7.54 -0.50 5.66
C THR A 76 -7.03 -1.66 6.49
N LYS A 77 -7.95 -2.46 7.06
CA LYS A 77 -7.60 -3.61 7.91
C LYS A 77 -6.67 -4.60 7.20
N GLU A 78 -6.78 -4.70 5.88
CA GLU A 78 -5.95 -5.57 5.07
C GLU A 78 -4.49 -5.12 4.99
N LEU A 79 -4.19 -3.85 5.28
CA LEU A 79 -2.83 -3.30 5.35
C LEU A 79 -2.25 -3.32 6.77
N SER A 80 -3.01 -3.83 7.75
CA SER A 80 -2.66 -3.84 9.18
C SER A 80 -1.87 -5.09 9.59
N TYR A 81 -1.08 -4.96 10.66
CA TYR A 81 -0.55 -6.11 11.40
C TYR A 81 -1.57 -6.76 12.34
N ARG A 82 -2.65 -6.07 12.69
CA ARG A 82 -3.71 -6.63 13.54
C ARG A 82 -4.46 -7.72 12.79
N GLY A 83 -4.59 -8.86 13.46
CA GLY A 83 -5.19 -10.08 12.89
C GLY A 83 -4.20 -10.99 12.16
N SER A 84 -2.93 -10.59 12.04
CA SER A 84 -1.85 -11.43 11.49
C SER A 84 -0.71 -11.58 12.50
N PHE A 85 0.14 -10.56 12.62
CA PHE A 85 1.29 -10.55 13.53
C PHE A 85 0.95 -10.03 14.92
N GLN A 86 -0.12 -9.24 15.02
CA GLN A 86 -0.69 -8.75 16.27
C GLN A 86 -2.11 -9.29 16.47
N THR A 87 -2.53 -9.41 17.73
CA THR A 87 -3.92 -9.68 18.10
C THR A 87 -4.81 -8.50 17.71
N ARG A 88 -6.13 -8.66 17.82
CA ARG A 88 -7.10 -7.59 17.53
C ARG A 88 -6.89 -6.36 18.43
N ASP A 89 -6.37 -6.56 19.64
CA ASP A 89 -6.12 -5.51 20.62
C ASP A 89 -4.75 -4.83 20.40
N GLY A 90 -3.93 -5.34 19.46
CA GLY A 90 -2.62 -4.79 19.10
C GLY A 90 -1.44 -5.44 19.81
N GLU A 91 -1.68 -6.46 20.64
CA GLU A 91 -0.61 -7.23 21.30
C GLU A 91 0.12 -8.13 20.32
N SER A 92 1.42 -8.32 20.49
CA SER A 92 2.18 -9.25 19.64
C SER A 92 1.69 -10.68 19.82
N THR A 93 1.55 -11.42 18.71
CA THR A 93 1.20 -12.85 18.78
C THR A 93 2.34 -13.68 19.39
N PRO A 94 2.05 -14.86 19.98
CA PRO A 94 3.09 -15.77 20.45
C PRO A 94 4.10 -16.15 19.36
N TYR A 95 3.61 -16.39 18.13
CA TYR A 95 4.47 -16.62 16.97
C TYR A 95 5.42 -15.46 16.71
N TRP A 96 4.90 -14.23 16.67
CA TRP A 96 5.72 -13.03 16.39
C TRP A 96 6.88 -12.89 17.39
N ASN A 97 6.59 -13.07 18.67
CA ASN A 97 7.61 -12.99 19.72
C ASN A 97 8.66 -14.10 19.60
N ASP A 98 8.24 -15.33 19.31
CA ASP A 98 9.16 -16.47 19.12
C ASP A 98 10.05 -16.26 17.88
N TRP A 99 9.44 -15.94 16.74
CA TRP A 99 10.14 -15.70 15.49
C TRP A 99 11.19 -14.58 15.63
N LEU A 100 10.81 -13.41 16.17
CA LEU A 100 11.76 -12.32 16.43
C LEU A 100 12.90 -12.75 17.35
N LYS A 101 12.62 -13.53 18.39
CA LYS A 101 13.65 -14.02 19.32
C LYS A 101 14.60 -15.02 18.66
N ARG A 102 14.08 -15.87 17.77
CA ARG A 102 14.81 -16.97 17.13
C ARG A 102 15.62 -16.49 15.93
N THR A 103 15.12 -15.51 15.18
CA THR A 103 15.68 -15.13 13.87
C THR A 103 16.08 -13.67 13.77
N GLY A 104 15.68 -12.83 14.74
CA GLY A 104 15.87 -11.39 14.63
C GLY A 104 14.94 -10.71 13.61
N GLY A 105 13.91 -11.40 13.12
CA GLY A 105 13.02 -10.90 12.09
C GLY A 105 13.45 -11.23 10.67
N ASP A 106 14.14 -12.35 10.47
CA ASP A 106 14.56 -12.84 9.16
C ASP A 106 13.35 -13.25 8.32
N VAL A 107 13.11 -12.50 7.24
CA VAL A 107 11.99 -12.68 6.31
C VAL A 107 12.09 -14.01 5.55
N GLU A 108 13.29 -14.48 5.23
CA GLU A 108 13.46 -15.79 4.58
C GLU A 108 12.97 -16.92 5.50
N ASP A 109 13.31 -16.86 6.80
CA ASP A 109 12.79 -17.82 7.78
C ASP A 109 11.27 -17.76 7.86
N TRP A 110 10.66 -16.57 7.79
CA TRP A 110 9.20 -16.48 7.77
C TRP A 110 8.60 -17.14 6.53
N PHE A 111 9.14 -16.86 5.34
CA PHE A 111 8.64 -17.45 4.09
C PHE A 111 8.72 -18.99 4.10
N GLU A 112 9.79 -19.56 4.65
CA GLU A 112 9.99 -21.02 4.72
C GLU A 112 9.29 -21.70 5.90
N ASN A 113 9.26 -21.06 7.07
CA ASN A 113 9.01 -21.74 8.34
C ASN A 113 7.81 -21.20 9.13
N TRP A 114 6.95 -20.37 8.53
CA TRP A 114 5.75 -19.83 9.21
C TRP A 114 4.83 -20.92 9.78
N ASN A 115 4.82 -22.13 9.23
CA ASN A 115 3.97 -23.25 9.64
C ASN A 115 4.75 -24.40 10.31
N ARG A 116 6.03 -24.20 10.66
CA ARG A 116 6.91 -25.26 11.17
C ARG A 116 6.41 -25.89 12.48
N ASP A 117 5.80 -25.08 13.35
CA ASP A 117 5.18 -25.55 14.60
C ASP A 117 3.66 -25.34 14.53
N SER A 118 2.90 -26.43 14.59
CA SER A 118 1.43 -26.38 14.55
C SER A 118 0.80 -25.67 15.75
N LYS A 119 1.54 -25.47 16.85
CA LYS A 119 1.10 -24.69 18.03
C LYS A 119 1.49 -23.22 17.95
N LEU A 120 2.48 -22.89 17.12
CA LEU A 120 3.01 -21.54 16.91
C LEU A 120 3.05 -21.26 15.42
N MET A 121 1.88 -21.29 14.77
CA MET A 121 1.77 -20.94 13.36
C MET A 121 1.75 -19.42 13.21
N GLY A 122 2.62 -18.93 12.34
CA GLY A 122 2.60 -17.56 11.85
C GLY A 122 1.54 -17.33 10.79
N PRO A 123 1.41 -16.08 10.33
CA PRO A 123 0.58 -15.79 9.18
C PRO A 123 1.20 -16.38 7.91
N ASP A 124 0.37 -17.01 7.09
CA ASP A 124 0.73 -17.51 5.77
C ASP A 124 1.13 -16.34 4.85
N PRO A 125 2.38 -16.29 4.34
CA PRO A 125 2.87 -15.21 3.50
C PRO A 125 2.02 -14.98 2.24
N ASN A 126 1.51 -16.06 1.62
CA ASN A 126 0.65 -15.96 0.44
C ASN A 126 -0.65 -15.24 0.77
N LYS A 127 -1.30 -15.64 1.86
CA LYS A 127 -2.56 -15.00 2.32
C LYS A 127 -2.33 -13.55 2.72
N VAL A 128 -1.18 -13.23 3.31
CA VAL A 128 -0.81 -11.86 3.64
C VAL A 128 -0.70 -11.03 2.36
N ALA A 129 0.00 -11.50 1.33
CA ALA A 129 0.12 -10.82 0.05
C ALA A 129 -1.25 -10.65 -0.65
N GLU A 130 -2.07 -11.70 -0.69
CA GLU A 130 -3.44 -11.65 -1.23
C GLU A 130 -4.31 -10.61 -0.51
N MET A 131 -4.21 -10.56 0.83
CA MET A 131 -4.93 -9.57 1.63
C MET A 131 -4.49 -8.15 1.27
N GLN A 132 -3.19 -7.87 1.18
CA GLN A 132 -2.67 -6.56 0.79
C GLN A 132 -3.19 -6.16 -0.59
N LEU A 133 -3.10 -7.06 -1.57
CA LEU A 133 -3.59 -6.82 -2.93
C LEU A 133 -5.11 -6.58 -2.95
N HIS A 134 -5.88 -7.35 -2.17
CA HIS A 134 -7.31 -7.14 -2.00
C HIS A 134 -7.64 -5.77 -1.39
N GLY A 135 -6.89 -5.33 -0.37
CA GLY A 135 -6.99 -4.00 0.23
C GLY A 135 -6.76 -2.89 -0.78
N ILE A 136 -5.70 -2.99 -1.57
CA ILE A 136 -5.39 -2.06 -2.68
C ILE A 136 -6.51 -2.07 -3.73
N GLY A 137 -7.03 -3.24 -4.08
CA GLY A 137 -8.17 -3.39 -5.00
C GLY A 137 -9.44 -2.71 -4.49
N ARG A 138 -9.73 -2.77 -3.18
CA ARG A 138 -10.85 -2.04 -2.56
C ARG A 138 -10.66 -0.53 -2.66
N LEU A 139 -9.45 -0.03 -2.39
CA LEU A 139 -9.13 1.39 -2.53
C LEU A 139 -9.28 1.87 -3.98
N ARG A 140 -8.83 1.06 -4.95
CA ARG A 140 -9.02 1.34 -6.37
C ARG A 140 -10.50 1.46 -6.73
N ARG A 141 -11.35 0.54 -6.27
CA ARG A 141 -12.80 0.59 -6.51
C ARG A 141 -13.43 1.85 -5.91
N LEU A 142 -13.06 2.19 -4.68
CA LEU A 142 -13.55 3.42 -4.04
C LEU A 142 -13.14 4.65 -4.84
N ALA A 143 -11.86 4.78 -5.20
CA ALA A 143 -11.36 5.90 -5.96
C ALA A 143 -12.02 6.00 -7.35
N SER A 144 -12.26 4.87 -8.03
CA SER A 144 -13.01 4.85 -9.30
C SER A 144 -14.45 5.37 -9.17
N GLN A 145 -15.10 5.17 -8.02
CA GLN A 145 -16.44 5.72 -7.76
C GLN A 145 -16.43 7.24 -7.52
N CYS A 146 -15.28 7.79 -7.14
CA CYS A 146 -15.06 9.23 -6.95
C CYS A 146 -14.55 9.92 -8.23
N PHE A 147 -14.01 9.18 -9.20
CA PHE A 147 -13.44 9.70 -10.45
C PHE A 147 -13.91 8.91 -11.69
N PRO A 148 -15.22 8.92 -12.02
CA PRO A 148 -15.80 8.05 -13.04
C PRO A 148 -15.43 8.40 -14.49
N ASP A 149 -14.89 9.59 -14.78
CA ASP A 149 -14.78 10.13 -16.15
C ASP A 149 -13.56 9.64 -16.96
N GLY A 150 -13.20 8.35 -16.85
CA GLY A 150 -12.09 7.78 -17.62
C GLY A 150 -10.71 8.35 -17.29
N ARG A 151 -10.61 9.13 -16.21
CA ARG A 151 -9.34 9.69 -15.71
C ARG A 151 -8.40 8.56 -15.32
N PRO A 152 -7.14 8.53 -15.82
CA PRO A 152 -6.15 7.58 -15.36
C PRO A 152 -5.95 7.68 -13.85
N LEU A 153 -6.00 6.53 -13.18
CA LEU A 153 -5.99 6.43 -11.72
C LEU A 153 -4.71 5.76 -11.24
N LEU A 154 -3.96 6.48 -10.40
CA LEU A 154 -2.83 5.96 -9.63
C LEU A 154 -3.28 5.83 -8.18
N ILE A 155 -3.11 4.64 -7.59
CA ILE A 155 -3.41 4.36 -6.19
C ILE A 155 -2.11 4.21 -5.42
N GLY A 156 -1.99 4.93 -4.31
CA GLY A 156 -0.94 4.72 -3.32
C GLY A 156 -1.52 4.19 -2.01
N ALA A 157 -0.76 3.29 -1.38
CA ALA A 157 -1.08 2.74 -0.08
C ALA A 157 0.22 2.62 0.72
N VAL A 158 0.12 2.80 2.04
CA VAL A 158 1.23 2.64 2.98
C VAL A 158 0.92 1.44 3.88
N GLY A 159 1.85 0.49 3.90
CA GLY A 159 1.79 -0.72 4.72
C GLY A 159 3.07 -0.90 5.52
N HIS A 160 3.29 -2.11 6.00
CA HIS A 160 4.50 -2.46 6.75
C HIS A 160 5.48 -3.22 5.87
N SER A 161 6.79 -2.98 6.05
CA SER A 161 7.84 -3.53 5.19
C SER A 161 7.69 -5.03 4.97
N LEU A 162 7.63 -5.82 6.05
CA LEU A 162 7.46 -7.27 5.99
C LEU A 162 6.29 -7.74 5.12
N THR A 163 5.14 -7.08 5.22
CA THR A 163 3.93 -7.43 4.44
C THR A 163 4.03 -6.97 2.99
N LEU A 164 4.77 -5.89 2.75
CA LEU A 164 5.06 -5.37 1.42
C LEU A 164 6.12 -6.22 0.71
N ASP A 165 7.09 -6.78 1.43
CA ASP A 165 8.07 -7.74 0.91
C ASP A 165 7.34 -9.00 0.41
N ALA A 166 6.40 -9.55 1.19
CA ALA A 166 5.56 -10.67 0.75
C ALA A 166 4.75 -10.32 -0.51
N LEU A 167 4.17 -9.11 -0.57
CA LEU A 167 3.46 -8.64 -1.76
C LEU A 167 4.39 -8.49 -2.97
N ALA A 168 5.61 -7.99 -2.77
CA ALA A 168 6.62 -7.83 -3.82
C ALA A 168 6.91 -9.18 -4.49
N VAL A 169 7.22 -10.19 -3.67
CA VAL A 169 7.51 -11.56 -4.13
C VAL A 169 6.29 -12.16 -4.81
N PHE A 170 5.10 -12.03 -4.22
CA PHE A 170 3.86 -12.54 -4.78
C PHE A 170 3.58 -11.98 -6.18
N LEU A 171 3.78 -10.67 -6.38
CA LEU A 171 3.60 -10.03 -7.68
C LEU A 171 4.66 -10.50 -8.68
N ALA A 172 5.92 -10.60 -8.26
CA ALA A 172 7.02 -11.02 -9.11
C ALA A 172 6.93 -12.50 -9.55
N ASN A 173 6.33 -13.35 -8.72
CA ASN A 173 6.35 -14.81 -8.88
C ASN A 173 4.94 -15.39 -9.09
N GLY A 174 4.16 -14.80 -9.99
CA GLY A 174 2.91 -15.39 -10.48
C GLY A 174 1.85 -15.68 -9.40
N GLY A 175 1.89 -14.99 -8.27
CA GLY A 175 0.96 -15.22 -7.16
C GLY A 175 1.43 -16.24 -6.12
N GLU A 176 2.73 -16.53 -6.03
CA GLU A 176 3.29 -17.33 -4.92
C GLU A 176 4.45 -16.62 -4.21
N VAL A 177 4.42 -16.63 -2.89
CA VAL A 177 5.52 -16.18 -2.03
C VAL A 177 6.43 -17.35 -1.72
N THR A 178 7.64 -17.33 -2.27
CA THR A 178 8.69 -18.33 -2.01
C THR A 178 10.03 -17.65 -1.69
N VAL A 179 10.90 -18.34 -0.97
CA VAL A 179 12.25 -17.82 -0.68
C VAL A 179 13.10 -17.73 -1.95
N ASP A 180 12.96 -18.68 -2.88
CA ASP A 180 13.71 -18.63 -4.14
C ASP A 180 13.34 -17.39 -4.96
N ALA A 181 12.05 -17.07 -5.08
CA ALA A 181 11.60 -15.84 -5.73
C ALA A 181 12.08 -14.57 -5.00
N PHE A 182 12.11 -14.59 -3.67
CA PHE A 182 12.68 -13.48 -2.89
C PHE A 182 14.17 -13.26 -3.18
N ARG A 183 14.95 -14.34 -3.31
CA ARG A 183 16.36 -14.29 -3.68
C ARG A 183 16.57 -13.84 -5.12
N GLU A 184 15.68 -14.18 -6.04
CA GLU A 184 15.68 -13.66 -7.42
C GLU A 184 15.44 -12.15 -7.49
N LEU A 185 14.67 -11.60 -6.55
CA LEU A 185 14.54 -10.15 -6.34
C LEU A 185 15.76 -9.52 -5.62
N GLY A 186 16.84 -10.28 -5.44
CA GLY A 186 18.08 -9.85 -4.79
C GLY A 186 18.08 -9.97 -3.27
N GLY A 187 17.05 -10.59 -2.67
CA GLY A 187 16.93 -10.72 -1.20
C GLY A 187 16.86 -9.37 -0.48
N LEU A 188 16.48 -8.31 -1.20
CA LEU A 188 16.41 -6.96 -0.68
C LEU A 188 15.09 -6.77 0.04
N LEU A 189 15.12 -6.27 1.26
CA LEU A 189 13.94 -5.83 1.99
C LEU A 189 13.59 -4.40 1.61
N ILE A 190 12.30 -4.07 1.59
CA ILE A 190 11.86 -2.73 1.30
C ILE A 190 12.32 -1.80 2.42
N GLY A 191 13.15 -0.83 2.06
CA GLY A 191 13.65 0.16 3.00
C GLY A 191 12.54 1.07 3.52
N GLU A 192 12.81 1.72 4.65
CA GLU A 192 11.93 2.80 5.11
C GLU A 192 11.75 3.83 3.99
N THR A 193 10.49 4.22 3.73
CA THR A 193 10.10 5.19 2.69
C THR A 193 10.33 4.77 1.23
N GLN A 194 10.78 3.53 0.98
CA GLN A 194 10.87 3.01 -0.39
C GLN A 194 9.49 2.61 -0.93
N MET A 195 9.33 2.67 -2.25
CA MET A 195 8.08 2.37 -2.94
C MET A 195 8.23 1.14 -3.84
N ILE A 196 7.19 0.32 -3.82
CA ILE A 196 6.92 -0.69 -4.86
C ILE A 196 5.96 -0.05 -5.85
N SER A 197 6.19 -0.23 -7.14
CA SER A 197 5.24 0.27 -8.15
C SER A 197 4.89 -0.78 -9.19
N VAL A 198 3.62 -0.84 -9.54
CA VAL A 198 3.13 -1.55 -10.73
C VAL A 198 2.57 -0.50 -11.68
N THR A 199 3.10 -0.47 -12.89
CA THR A 199 2.69 0.47 -13.93
C THR A 199 2.24 -0.29 -15.17
N VAL A 200 1.30 0.27 -15.93
CA VAL A 200 0.88 -0.29 -17.22
C VAL A 200 1.59 0.50 -18.32
N GLY A 201 2.42 -0.18 -19.10
CA GLY A 201 3.11 0.37 -20.26
C GLY A 201 2.16 0.75 -21.39
N GLN A 202 2.67 1.47 -22.39
CA GLN A 202 1.87 1.89 -23.56
C GLN A 202 1.39 0.70 -24.41
N ASP A 203 2.08 -0.43 -24.32
CA ASP A 203 1.74 -1.70 -24.95
C ASP A 203 0.71 -2.52 -24.13
N GLY A 204 0.23 -1.98 -23.02
CA GLY A 204 -0.71 -2.63 -22.11
C GLY A 204 -0.07 -3.63 -21.15
N LYS A 205 1.26 -3.85 -21.22
CA LYS A 205 1.95 -4.76 -20.32
C LYS A 205 2.15 -4.12 -18.96
N GLN A 206 2.06 -4.94 -17.92
CA GLN A 206 2.34 -4.49 -16.57
C GLN A 206 3.83 -4.63 -16.28
N VAL A 207 4.40 -3.61 -15.63
CA VAL A 207 5.79 -3.56 -15.21
C VAL A 207 5.81 -3.34 -13.71
N PHE A 208 6.41 -4.27 -13.00
CA PHE A 208 6.68 -4.20 -11.57
C PHE A 208 8.08 -3.64 -11.33
N ARG A 209 8.19 -2.71 -10.38
CA ARG A 209 9.44 -2.13 -9.92
C ARG A 209 9.60 -2.26 -8.41
N TYR A 210 10.77 -2.73 -8.00
CA TYR A 210 11.16 -2.95 -6.62
C TYR A 210 12.65 -2.65 -6.43
N GLY A 211 12.97 -1.52 -5.79
CA GLY A 211 14.35 -1.02 -5.79
C GLY A 211 14.85 -0.80 -7.22
N ASP A 212 15.98 -1.41 -7.55
CA ASP A 212 16.57 -1.38 -8.91
C ASP A 212 16.06 -2.51 -9.83
N VAL A 213 15.18 -3.40 -9.33
CA VAL A 213 14.61 -4.48 -10.11
C VAL A 213 13.40 -3.98 -10.89
N GLU A 214 13.41 -4.20 -12.20
CA GLU A 214 12.27 -3.96 -13.10
C GLU A 214 11.96 -5.25 -13.85
N MET A 215 10.70 -5.70 -13.80
CA MET A 215 10.27 -6.93 -14.47
C MET A 215 8.87 -6.80 -15.06
N PRO A 216 8.60 -7.45 -16.21
CA PRO A 216 7.25 -7.58 -16.72
C PRO A 216 6.44 -8.50 -15.80
N LEU A 217 5.17 -8.16 -15.60
CA LEU A 217 4.18 -9.07 -15.03
C LEU A 217 3.43 -9.76 -16.18
N GLU A 218 3.22 -11.06 -16.07
CA GLU A 218 2.45 -11.87 -17.03
C GLU A 218 0.92 -11.64 -16.93
#